data_AF-A0AAE4DF18-F1
#
_entry.id   AF-A0AAE4DF18-F1
#
_cell.length_a   1.000
_cell.length_b   1.000
_cell.length_c   1.000
_cell.angle_alpha   90.00
_cell.angle_beta   90.00
_cell.angle_gamma   90.00
#
_symmetry.space_group_name_H-M   'P 1'
#
loop_
_entity.id
_entity.type
_entity.pdbx_description
1 polymer ?
#
loop_
_entity_poly.entity_id
_entity_poly.type
_entity_poly.pdbx_seq_one_letter_code
_entity_poly.pdbx_strand_id
1 'polypeptide(L)'
;MLSSALFSCNSSTEGPCGYTDPIFVKMEITSIEPADEEGIYNVWLQFNKSILAQEEQELGELRDVKVTSSYLEKNHLQEGITLTGKVSELTEGDCEPYVLSWNHGFSE
;
A
#
# COMPACT_ATOMS: atom_id res chain seq x y z
N MET A 1 -13.29 52.99 -0.43
CA MET A 1 -14.13 51.98 0.27
C MET A 1 -13.79 50.63 -0.31
N LEU A 2 -12.89 49.88 0.30
CA LEU A 2 -12.55 48.52 -0.09
C LEU A 2 -11.65 47.97 1.01
N SER A 3 -12.12 46.96 1.75
CA SER A 3 -11.35 46.02 2.58
C SER A 3 -12.25 45.53 3.71
N SER A 4 -12.39 44.26 4.01
CA SER A 4 -11.86 43.04 3.40
C SER A 4 -12.87 41.95 3.77
N ALA A 5 -13.20 41.06 2.83
CA ALA A 5 -13.93 39.86 3.18
C ALA A 5 -13.04 39.02 4.12
N LEU A 6 -13.48 38.82 5.35
CA LEU A 6 -12.91 37.84 6.26
C LEU A 6 -13.23 36.47 5.68
N PHE A 7 -12.28 35.89 4.95
CA PHE A 7 -12.31 34.46 4.67
C PHE A 7 -12.07 33.75 6.01
N SER A 8 -13.17 33.31 6.60
CA SER A 8 -13.19 32.34 7.69
C SER A 8 -12.46 31.09 7.20
N CYS A 9 -11.19 30.95 7.58
CA CYS A 9 -10.47 29.69 7.42
C CYS A 9 -11.11 28.69 8.38
N ASN A 10 -11.94 27.79 7.86
CA ASN A 10 -12.36 26.60 8.58
C ASN A 10 -11.17 25.63 8.60
N SER A 11 -10.16 25.92 9.43
CA SER A 11 -9.00 25.06 9.58
C SER A 11 -9.39 23.88 10.46
N SER A 12 -9.74 22.76 9.84
CA SER A 12 -9.51 21.45 10.47
C SER A 12 -8.05 21.43 10.87
N THR A 13 -7.75 21.51 12.15
CA THR A 13 -6.39 21.43 12.67
C THR A 13 -5.92 20.00 12.56
N GLU A 14 -5.43 19.59 11.39
CA GLU A 14 -4.61 18.39 11.26
C GLU A 14 -3.18 18.81 11.57
N GLY A 15 -2.68 18.34 12.72
CA GLY A 15 -1.26 18.40 13.02
C GLY A 15 -0.44 17.56 12.04
N PRO A 16 0.90 17.69 12.01
CA PRO A 16 1.72 16.86 11.14
C PRO A 16 1.54 15.37 11.47
N CYS A 17 1.52 14.51 10.43
CA CYS A 17 1.49 13.07 10.62
C CYS A 17 2.84 12.59 11.19
N GLY A 18 2.79 11.90 12.32
CA GLY A 18 3.93 11.18 12.89
C GLY A 18 3.89 9.72 12.46
N TYR A 19 5.03 9.17 12.02
CA TYR A 19 5.17 7.77 11.66
C TYR A 19 6.33 7.11 12.40
N THR A 20 6.24 5.80 12.61
CA THR A 20 7.35 4.99 13.12
C THR A 20 8.53 4.98 12.16
N ASP A 21 9.73 4.74 12.72
CA ASP A 21 10.91 4.43 11.92
C ASP A 21 10.61 3.24 10.97
N PRO A 22 11.06 3.29 9.70
CA PRO A 22 10.70 2.27 8.72
C PRO A 22 11.12 0.85 9.13
N ILE A 23 10.13 -0.05 9.20
CA ILE A 23 10.31 -1.46 9.54
C ILE A 23 10.55 -2.23 8.25
N PHE A 24 11.66 -2.97 8.16
CA PHE A 24 11.88 -3.88 7.04
C PHE A 24 10.94 -5.09 7.13
N VAL A 25 10.19 -5.34 6.06
CA VAL A 25 9.20 -6.41 5.96
C VAL A 25 9.51 -7.36 4.81
N LYS A 26 9.06 -8.61 4.98
CA LYS A 26 9.00 -9.65 3.94
C LYS A 26 7.53 -9.96 3.66
N MET A 27 7.19 -10.12 2.39
CA MET A 27 5.85 -10.34 1.90
C MET A 27 5.88 -11.57 0.99
N GLU A 28 5.36 -12.69 1.47
CA GLU A 28 5.28 -13.92 0.67
C GLU A 28 4.00 -13.90 -0.17
N ILE A 29 4.11 -14.22 -1.46
CA ILE A 29 2.94 -14.46 -2.31
C ILE A 29 2.36 -15.83 -1.94
N THR A 30 1.25 -15.85 -1.21
CA THR A 30 0.64 -17.08 -0.70
C THR A 30 -0.29 -17.74 -1.71
N SER A 31 -0.96 -16.94 -2.54
CA SER A 31 -1.89 -17.43 -3.56
C SER A 31 -2.01 -16.45 -4.75
N ILE A 32 -2.21 -16.99 -5.94
CA ILE A 32 -2.59 -16.23 -7.14
C ILE A 32 -3.85 -16.87 -7.76
N GLU A 33 -4.97 -16.16 -7.69
CA GLU A 33 -6.28 -16.67 -8.09
C GLU A 33 -6.94 -15.78 -9.14
N PRO A 34 -7.74 -16.33 -10.08
CA PRO A 34 -8.55 -15.50 -10.97
C PRO A 34 -9.52 -14.62 -10.15
N ALA A 35 -9.61 -13.34 -10.51
CA ALA A 35 -10.61 -12.44 -9.96
C ALA A 35 -11.98 -12.62 -10.66
N ASP A 36 -13.00 -11.90 -10.19
CA ASP A 36 -14.32 -11.88 -10.82
C ASP A 36 -14.30 -11.28 -12.25
N GLU A 37 -13.34 -10.39 -12.51
CA GLU A 37 -13.10 -9.80 -13.83
C GLU A 37 -12.21 -10.71 -14.69
N GLU A 38 -12.68 -11.05 -15.89
CA GLU A 38 -11.95 -11.95 -16.80
C GLU A 38 -10.54 -11.41 -17.13
N GLY A 39 -9.52 -12.25 -16.93
CA GLY A 39 -8.12 -11.90 -17.20
C GLY A 39 -7.43 -11.11 -16.09
N ILE A 40 -8.11 -10.84 -14.98
CA ILE A 40 -7.55 -10.22 -13.78
C ILE A 40 -7.30 -11.31 -12.72
N TYR A 41 -6.27 -11.12 -11.90
CA TYR A 41 -5.86 -12.02 -10.86
C TYR A 41 -5.76 -11.28 -9.52
N ASN A 42 -6.21 -11.91 -8.45
CA ASN A 42 -5.92 -11.49 -7.08
C ASN A 42 -4.61 -12.14 -6.65
N VAL A 43 -3.66 -11.34 -6.17
CA VAL A 43 -2.36 -11.82 -5.68
C VAL A 43 -2.27 -11.53 -4.20
N TRP A 44 -2.35 -12.59 -3.40
CA TRP A 44 -2.39 -12.49 -1.94
C TRP A 44 -0.99 -12.51 -1.33
N LEU A 45 -0.76 -11.60 -0.38
CA LEU A 45 0.51 -11.38 0.28
C LEU A 45 0.37 -11.61 1.79
N GLN A 46 1.22 -12.47 2.34
CA GLN A 46 1.40 -12.58 3.78
C GLN A 46 2.62 -11.78 4.22
N PHE A 47 2.37 -10.71 4.99
CA PHE A 47 3.43 -9.95 5.62
C PHE A 47 3.93 -10.68 6.86
N ASN A 48 5.24 -10.63 7.11
CA ASN A 48 5.83 -11.23 8.30
C ASN A 48 5.74 -10.36 9.56
N LYS A 49 5.58 -9.04 9.39
CA LYS A 49 5.60 -8.00 10.43
C LYS A 49 4.80 -6.78 9.96
N SER A 50 4.66 -5.79 10.86
CA SER A 50 3.85 -4.57 10.72
C SER A 50 2.34 -4.80 10.91
N ILE A 51 1.57 -3.72 10.91
CA ILE A 51 0.11 -3.73 10.90
C ILE A 51 -0.45 -4.58 9.75
N LEU A 52 0.25 -4.63 8.61
CA LEU A 52 -0.12 -5.42 7.43
C LEU A 52 0.02 -6.94 7.62
N ALA A 53 0.63 -7.42 8.72
CA ALA A 53 0.73 -8.85 9.02
C ALA A 53 -0.50 -9.40 9.75
N GLN A 54 -1.47 -8.56 10.12
CA GLN A 54 -2.67 -8.99 10.85
C GLN A 54 -3.63 -9.78 9.97
N GLU A 55 -3.60 -9.56 8.67
CA GLU A 55 -4.42 -10.25 7.66
C GLU A 55 -3.67 -10.32 6.33
N GLU A 56 -4.08 -11.24 5.44
CA GLU A 56 -3.55 -11.28 4.08
C GLU A 56 -3.91 -9.99 3.33
N GLN A 57 -2.97 -9.50 2.53
CA GLN A 57 -3.13 -8.26 1.77
C GLN A 57 -3.17 -8.57 0.29
N GLU A 58 -3.99 -7.86 -0.47
CA GLU A 58 -3.99 -7.98 -1.93
C GLU A 58 -2.96 -7.03 -2.56
N LEU A 59 -2.07 -7.56 -3.42
CA LEU A 59 -1.07 -6.74 -4.11
C LEU A 59 -1.71 -5.66 -4.99
N GLY A 60 -2.82 -5.98 -5.67
CA GLY A 60 -3.52 -5.06 -6.56
C GLY A 60 -3.98 -3.81 -5.81
N GLU A 61 -4.62 -3.99 -4.66
CA GLU A 61 -5.05 -2.91 -3.77
C GLU A 61 -3.88 -2.09 -3.21
N LEU A 62 -2.84 -2.76 -2.68
CA LEU A 62 -1.67 -2.07 -2.11
C LEU A 62 -0.88 -1.24 -3.13
N ARG A 63 -1.00 -1.56 -4.41
CA ARG A 63 -0.29 -0.90 -5.51
C ARG A 63 -1.19 -0.01 -6.36
N ASP A 64 -2.50 -0.06 -6.15
CA ASP A 64 -3.52 0.55 -7.02
C ASP A 64 -3.35 0.14 -8.50
N VAL A 65 -3.23 -1.18 -8.75
CA VAL A 65 -3.07 -1.74 -10.11
C VAL A 65 -3.96 -2.96 -10.34
N LYS A 66 -4.43 -3.11 -11.58
CA LYS A 66 -5.04 -4.37 -12.02
C LYS A 66 -3.95 -5.38 -12.39
N VAL A 67 -3.94 -6.52 -11.72
CA VAL A 67 -2.96 -7.57 -11.99
C VAL A 67 -3.47 -8.49 -13.10
N THR A 68 -2.84 -8.40 -14.27
CA THR A 68 -3.10 -9.29 -15.42
C THR A 68 -2.06 -10.39 -15.52
N SER A 69 -2.28 -11.40 -16.37
CA SER A 69 -1.25 -12.41 -16.68
C SER A 69 0.07 -11.77 -17.16
N SER A 70 -0.03 -10.75 -18.02
CA SER A 70 1.14 -10.01 -18.52
C SER A 70 1.88 -9.26 -17.40
N TYR A 71 1.16 -8.73 -16.41
CA TYR A 71 1.75 -8.08 -15.24
C TYR A 71 2.50 -9.08 -14.37
N LEU A 72 1.91 -10.27 -14.14
CA LEU A 72 2.56 -11.36 -13.41
C LEU A 72 3.86 -11.79 -14.08
N GLU A 73 3.83 -12.04 -15.39
CA GLU A 73 5.00 -12.47 -16.17
C GLU A 73 6.11 -11.41 -16.17
N LYS A 74 5.75 -10.14 -16.45
CA LYS A 74 6.69 -9.02 -16.54
C LYS A 74 7.39 -8.73 -15.20
N ASN A 75 6.67 -8.92 -14.10
CA ASN A 75 7.17 -8.67 -12.75
C ASN A 75 7.68 -9.94 -12.06
N HIS A 76 7.72 -11.07 -12.78
CA HIS A 76 8.16 -12.36 -12.27
C HIS A 76 7.44 -12.75 -10.96
N LEU A 77 6.12 -12.56 -10.91
CA LEU A 77 5.29 -12.87 -9.76
C LEU A 77 4.76 -14.31 -9.88
N GLN A 78 5.04 -15.11 -8.85
CA GLN A 78 4.54 -16.48 -8.71
C GLN A 78 4.40 -16.80 -7.22
N GLU A 79 3.53 -17.76 -6.89
CA GLU A 79 3.37 -18.25 -5.52
C GLU A 79 4.71 -18.70 -4.90
N GLY A 80 4.88 -18.44 -3.62
CA GLY A 80 6.10 -18.74 -2.86
C GLY A 80 7.24 -17.73 -3.05
N ILE A 81 7.12 -16.74 -3.95
CA ILE A 81 8.09 -15.63 -4.00
C ILE A 81 7.92 -14.74 -2.77
N THR A 82 9.05 -14.37 -2.18
CA THR A 82 9.12 -13.33 -1.15
C THR A 82 9.54 -12.00 -1.74
N LEU A 83 8.65 -11.01 -1.70
CA LEU A 83 8.96 -9.60 -1.92
C LEU A 83 9.49 -8.96 -0.62
N THR A 84 10.15 -7.81 -0.75
CA THR A 84 10.65 -7.06 0.41
C THR A 84 10.37 -5.57 0.28
N GLY A 85 10.29 -4.89 1.42
CA GLY A 85 9.94 -3.48 1.48
C GLY A 85 10.16 -2.90 2.86
N LYS A 86 9.67 -1.68 3.07
CA LYS A 86 9.61 -1.05 4.39
C LYS A 86 8.23 -0.47 4.64
N VAL A 87 7.76 -0.64 5.87
CA VAL A 87 6.49 -0.09 6.36
C VAL A 87 6.79 0.89 7.48
N SER A 88 6.21 2.09 7.38
CA SER A 88 6.13 3.05 8.48
C SER A 88 4.66 3.18 8.91
N GLU A 89 4.39 3.12 10.21
CA GLU A 89 3.04 3.06 10.77
C GLU A 89 2.69 4.37 11.46
N LEU A 90 1.44 4.80 11.36
CA LEU A 90 0.99 6.06 11.94
C LEU A 90 1.04 6.01 13.47
N THR A 91 1.67 7.03 14.07
CA THR A 91 1.74 7.19 15.53
C THR A 91 1.01 8.44 16.02
N GLU A 92 0.84 9.44 15.16
CA GLU A 92 0.21 10.73 15.50
C GLU A 92 -0.44 11.34 14.26
N GLY A 93 -1.61 11.98 14.42
CA GLY A 93 -2.37 12.60 13.34
C GLY A 93 -3.58 11.76 12.88
N ASP A 94 -4.24 12.22 11.83
CA ASP A 94 -5.42 11.58 11.19
C ASP A 94 -5.13 11.34 9.71
N CYS A 95 -4.05 10.60 9.45
CA CYS A 95 -3.51 10.36 8.11
C CYS A 95 -3.62 8.88 7.76
N GLU A 96 -3.05 8.47 6.61
CA GLU A 96 -3.03 7.06 6.25
C GLU A 96 -2.33 6.22 7.33
N PRO A 97 -2.89 5.05 7.70
CA PRO A 97 -2.44 4.26 8.82
C PRO A 97 -1.03 3.71 8.63
N TYR A 98 -0.55 3.63 7.38
CA TYR A 98 0.80 3.22 7.05
C TYR A 98 1.28 3.82 5.73
N VAL A 99 2.60 3.81 5.56
CA VAL A 99 3.27 4.06 4.29
C VAL A 99 4.09 2.82 3.94
N LEU A 100 3.77 2.19 2.80
CA LEU A 100 4.48 1.03 2.28
C LEU A 100 5.39 1.43 1.12
N SER A 101 6.66 1.06 1.22
CA SER A 101 7.66 1.20 0.16
C SER A 101 8.17 -0.16 -0.29
N TRP A 102 8.30 -0.34 -1.59
CA TRP A 102 8.68 -1.61 -2.21
C TRP A 102 10.15 -1.59 -2.61
N ASN A 103 10.90 -2.66 -2.31
CA ASN A 103 12.23 -2.85 -2.89
C ASN A 103 12.16 -3.53 -4.27
N HIS A 104 11.04 -4.21 -4.57
CA HIS A 104 10.81 -4.82 -5.86
C HIS A 104 10.53 -3.74 -6.92
N GLY A 105 11.28 -3.76 -8.02
CA GLY A 105 11.14 -2.82 -9.11
C GLY A 105 10.03 -3.22 -10.06
N PHE A 106 8.78 -2.91 -9.69
CA PHE A 106 7.63 -3.18 -10.56
C PHE A 106 7.72 -2.40 -11.87
N SER A 107 7.37 -3.04 -12.97
CA SER A 107 7.23 -2.45 -14.29
C SER A 107 5.76 -2.33 -14.67
N GLU A 108 5.35 -1.13 -15.08
CA GLU A 108 4.01 -0.79 -15.60
C GLU A 108 3.83 -1.24 -17.04
#